data_AF-A0A914XFI8-F1
#
_entry.id   AF-A0A914XFI8-F1
#
_cell.length_a   1.000
_cell.length_b   1.000
_cell.length_c   1.000
_cell.angle_alpha   90.00
_cell.angle_beta   90.00
_cell.angle_gamma   90.00
#
_symmetry.space_group_name_H-M   'P 1'
#
loop_
_entity.id
_entity.type
_entity.pdbx_description
1 polymer ?
#
loop_
_entity_poly.entity_id
_entity_poly.type
_entity_poly.pdbx_seq_one_letter_code
_entity_poly.pdbx_strand_id
1 'polypeptide(L)'
;MALQGPPQINAAEISEKLQQEEERLKNLQENLNRSRQLKESMLGILDSFEKRLEHLEATVLPLYEHTGKMQRKQQNITKTLKSIDATLGFYTTAHEMDSIIRESSPADNLDSYIKQMDKLRDATKFFSADRSYGQHLENMKATFELGCHALEKEYRDLLNRNSMPAKPLILVECLDENFEVIASRLKTIDTIKDVDRLKTIGQWLLANHSNADFLNAYAEIRGANMLRTLQSLNETRRVGTIDKVATGGRPPSPKGDRRASGLVREAFRMASRAYGTEKGYLFAYSLKDGILAIFRSVRGNRA
;
A
#
# COMPACT_ATOMS: atom_id res chain seq x y z
N MET A 1 -130.48 33.41 62.28
CA MET A 1 -129.01 33.35 62.46
C MET A 1 -128.38 33.05 61.11
N ALA A 2 -127.35 33.81 60.76
CA ALA A 2 -126.97 34.17 59.41
C ALA A 2 -126.52 33.00 58.50
N LEU A 3 -126.98 33.08 57.25
CA LEU A 3 -126.40 32.43 56.07
C LEU A 3 -124.98 32.95 55.84
N GLN A 4 -123.97 32.08 55.89
CA GLN A 4 -122.64 32.38 55.40
C GLN A 4 -122.35 31.44 54.23
N GLY A 5 -122.55 31.95 53.02
CA GLY A 5 -122.27 31.23 51.78
C GLY A 5 -120.78 30.90 51.64
N PRO A 6 -120.42 29.72 51.10
CA PRO A 6 -119.03 29.35 50.84
C PRO A 6 -118.53 29.99 49.53
N PRO A 7 -117.21 30.08 49.36
CA PRO A 7 -116.47 31.32 49.19
C PRO A 7 -116.71 31.95 47.81
N GLN A 8 -116.89 33.28 47.80
CA GLN A 8 -116.60 34.04 46.58
C GLN A 8 -115.10 33.87 46.32
N ILE A 9 -114.78 33.03 45.36
CA ILE A 9 -113.47 33.01 44.73
C ILE A 9 -113.29 34.43 44.16
N ASN A 10 -112.46 35.24 44.82
CA ASN A 10 -112.18 36.59 44.38
C ASN A 10 -111.48 36.48 43.03
N ALA A 11 -112.23 36.76 41.95
CA ALA A 11 -111.72 36.74 40.59
C ALA A 11 -110.43 37.57 40.43
N ALA A 12 -110.23 38.56 41.31
CA ALA A 12 -109.01 39.36 41.43
C ALA A 12 -107.77 38.55 41.87
N GLU A 13 -107.84 37.68 42.88
CA GLU A 13 -106.69 36.86 43.33
C GLU A 13 -106.29 35.80 42.29
N ILE A 14 -107.29 35.25 41.58
CA ILE A 14 -107.03 34.34 40.45
C ILE A 14 -106.37 35.10 39.30
N SER A 15 -106.84 36.31 38.99
CA SER A 15 -106.25 37.17 37.97
C SER A 15 -104.81 37.55 38.30
N GLU A 16 -104.51 37.85 39.57
CA GLU A 16 -103.17 38.23 40.03
C GLU A 16 -102.20 37.04 39.95
N LYS A 17 -102.61 35.85 40.41
CA LYS A 17 -101.81 34.62 40.26
C LYS A 17 -101.61 34.25 38.79
N LEU A 18 -102.63 34.44 37.95
CA LEU A 18 -102.53 34.19 36.52
C LEU A 18 -101.50 35.14 35.87
N GLN A 19 -101.52 36.43 36.20
CA GLN A 19 -100.52 37.40 35.75
C GLN A 19 -99.12 37.02 36.22
N GLN A 20 -98.97 36.59 37.47
CA GLN A 20 -97.68 36.20 38.05
C GLN A 20 -97.11 34.94 37.38
N GLU A 21 -97.96 33.96 37.07
CA GLU A 21 -97.58 32.76 36.32
C GLU A 21 -97.29 33.08 34.85
N GLU A 22 -98.05 33.97 34.21
CA GLU A 22 -97.76 34.48 32.86
C GLU A 22 -96.38 35.17 32.81
N GLU A 23 -96.04 35.98 33.81
CA GLU A 23 -94.75 36.67 33.90
C GLU A 23 -93.59 35.69 34.17
N ARG A 24 -93.81 34.68 35.04
CA ARG A 24 -92.84 33.59 35.23
C ARG A 24 -92.63 32.77 33.97
N LEU A 25 -93.69 32.45 33.25
CA LEU A 25 -93.63 31.69 32.01
C LEU A 25 -92.89 32.49 30.92
N LYS A 26 -93.11 33.80 30.86
CA LYS A 26 -92.39 34.72 29.98
C LYS A 26 -90.89 34.78 30.32
N ASN A 27 -90.54 34.90 31.60
CA ASN A 27 -89.15 34.86 32.07
C ASN A 27 -88.47 33.52 31.77
N LEU A 28 -89.18 32.40 31.93
CA LEU A 28 -88.66 31.07 31.59
C LEU A 28 -88.43 30.91 30.08
N GLN A 29 -89.34 31.43 29.25
CA GLN A 29 -89.18 31.47 27.80
C GLN A 29 -87.98 32.33 27.38
N GLU A 30 -87.77 33.50 28.00
CA GLU A 30 -86.58 34.33 27.74
C GLU A 30 -85.28 33.63 28.14
N ASN A 31 -85.26 32.96 29.29
CA ASN A 31 -84.09 32.20 29.74
C ASN A 31 -83.80 30.99 28.84
N LEU A 32 -84.85 30.30 28.36
CA LEU A 32 -84.71 29.24 27.36
C LEU A 32 -84.16 29.79 26.04
N ASN A 33 -84.63 30.96 25.59
CA ASN A 33 -84.12 31.60 24.38
C ASN A 33 -82.65 32.03 24.53
N ARG A 34 -82.26 32.60 25.68
CA ARG A 34 -80.84 32.87 25.99
C ARG A 34 -80.00 31.60 25.98
N SER A 35 -80.50 30.53 26.60
CA SER A 35 -79.79 29.24 26.63
C SER A 35 -79.66 28.61 25.24
N ARG A 36 -80.68 28.79 24.38
CA ARG A 36 -80.63 28.36 22.97
C ARG A 36 -79.60 29.17 22.17
N GLN A 37 -79.59 30.49 22.31
CA GLN A 37 -78.59 31.37 21.68
C GLN A 37 -77.17 31.03 22.14
N LEU A 38 -76.97 30.76 23.44
CA LEU A 38 -75.67 30.35 23.96
C LEU A 38 -75.23 29.00 23.38
N LYS A 39 -76.14 28.03 23.27
CA LYS A 39 -75.88 26.75 22.63
C LYS A 39 -75.51 26.93 21.16
N GLU A 40 -76.24 27.75 20.41
CA GLU A 40 -75.94 28.05 19.00
C GLU A 40 -74.58 28.74 18.84
N SER A 41 -74.24 29.68 19.73
CA SER A 41 -72.93 30.31 19.77
C SER A 41 -71.82 29.29 20.05
N MET A 42 -72.03 28.39 21.01
CA MET A 42 -71.07 27.33 21.33
C MET A 42 -70.89 26.35 20.16
N LEU A 43 -71.98 25.97 19.49
CA LEU A 43 -71.93 25.14 18.27
C LEU A 43 -71.18 25.86 17.15
N GLY A 44 -71.38 27.16 16.96
CA GLY A 44 -70.65 27.96 15.98
C GLY A 44 -69.14 28.05 16.27
N ILE A 45 -68.76 28.16 17.55
CA ILE A 45 -67.35 28.12 17.96
C ILE A 45 -66.75 26.74 17.67
N LEU A 46 -67.45 25.66 18.00
CA LEU A 46 -66.99 24.29 17.76
C LEU A 46 -66.83 24.00 16.26
N ASP A 47 -67.79 24.39 15.43
CA ASP A 47 -67.71 24.26 13.96
C ASP A 47 -66.52 25.06 13.39
N SER A 48 -66.26 26.26 13.94
CA SER A 48 -65.06 27.03 13.57
C SER A 48 -63.76 26.33 13.96
N PHE A 49 -63.72 25.70 15.14
CA PHE A 49 -62.56 24.93 15.58
C PHE A 49 -62.33 23.70 14.71
N GLU A 50 -63.38 22.96 14.38
CA GLU A 50 -63.33 21.77 13.53
C GLU A 50 -62.77 22.10 12.14
N LYS A 51 -63.31 23.14 11.49
CA LYS A 51 -62.80 23.63 10.19
C LYS A 51 -61.34 24.06 10.24
N ARG A 52 -60.91 24.72 11.33
CA ARG A 52 -59.52 25.14 11.51
C ARG A 52 -58.59 23.95 11.74
N LEU A 53 -59.05 22.92 12.47
CA LEU A 53 -58.32 21.68 12.68
C LEU A 53 -58.16 20.89 11.38
N GLU A 54 -59.24 20.75 10.61
CA GLU A 54 -59.21 20.11 9.30
C GLU A 54 -58.25 20.83 8.35
N HIS A 55 -58.32 22.17 8.28
CA HIS A 55 -57.40 22.96 7.46
C HIS A 55 -55.93 22.83 7.93
N LEU A 56 -55.71 22.80 9.25
CA LEU A 56 -54.38 22.60 9.81
C LEU A 56 -53.84 21.22 9.44
N GLU A 57 -54.63 20.16 9.60
CA GLU A 57 -54.24 18.80 9.25
C GLU A 57 -53.92 18.69 7.76
N ALA A 58 -54.79 19.20 6.89
CA ALA A 58 -54.58 19.23 5.45
C ALA A 58 -53.30 19.97 5.03
N THR A 59 -52.85 20.93 5.85
CA THR A 59 -51.63 21.70 5.59
C THR A 59 -50.38 21.06 6.21
N VAL A 60 -50.49 20.55 7.43
CA VAL A 60 -49.36 20.04 8.22
C VAL A 60 -48.91 18.65 7.75
N LEU A 61 -49.84 17.77 7.38
CA LEU A 61 -49.51 16.42 6.90
C LEU A 61 -48.58 16.42 5.67
N PRO A 62 -48.92 17.12 4.56
CA PRO A 62 -48.04 17.15 3.39
C PRO A 62 -46.72 17.88 3.68
N LEU A 63 -46.71 18.84 4.61
CA LEU A 63 -45.51 19.54 5.01
C LEU A 63 -44.54 18.59 5.73
N TYR A 64 -45.03 17.74 6.64
CA TYR A 64 -44.25 16.67 7.27
C TYR A 64 -43.67 15.69 6.24
N GLU A 65 -44.48 15.25 5.27
CA GLU A 65 -44.00 14.38 4.21
C GLU A 65 -42.91 15.04 3.36
N HIS A 66 -43.12 16.30 2.98
CA HIS A 66 -42.17 17.05 2.17
C HIS A 66 -40.86 17.25 2.91
N THR A 67 -40.92 17.63 4.19
CA THR A 67 -39.74 17.76 5.05
C THR A 67 -39.02 16.41 5.20
N GLY A 68 -39.73 15.30 5.37
CA GLY A 68 -39.12 13.97 5.43
C GLY A 68 -38.42 13.57 4.12
N LYS A 69 -39.04 13.83 2.97
CA LYS A 69 -38.43 13.62 1.65
C LYS A 69 -37.19 14.50 1.47
N MET A 70 -37.25 15.76 1.91
CA MET A 70 -36.14 16.71 1.84
C MET A 70 -34.97 16.29 2.74
N GLN A 71 -35.24 15.84 3.97
CA GLN A 71 -34.21 15.30 4.85
C GLN A 71 -33.52 14.06 4.26
N ARG A 72 -34.28 13.14 3.63
CA ARG A 72 -33.68 11.99 2.94
C ARG A 72 -32.81 12.43 1.76
N LYS A 73 -33.26 13.39 0.95
CA LYS A 73 -32.46 13.97 -0.14
C LYS A 73 -31.18 14.59 0.41
N GLN A 74 -31.27 15.36 1.50
CA GLN A 74 -30.12 15.96 2.17
C GLN A 74 -29.13 14.91 2.66
N GLN A 75 -29.61 13.85 3.33
CA GLN A 75 -28.76 12.74 3.77
C GLN A 75 -28.06 12.04 2.62
N ASN A 76 -28.76 11.80 1.51
CA ASN A 76 -28.18 11.21 0.31
C ASN A 76 -27.10 12.12 -0.29
N ILE A 77 -27.37 13.42 -0.42
CA ILE A 77 -26.39 14.41 -0.89
C ILE A 77 -25.15 14.40 0.00
N THR A 78 -25.31 14.43 1.33
CA THR A 78 -24.17 14.39 2.27
C THR A 78 -23.37 13.09 2.15
N LYS A 79 -24.03 11.93 1.97
CA LYS A 79 -23.34 10.65 1.76
C LYS A 79 -22.55 10.65 0.45
N THR A 80 -23.16 11.14 -0.63
CA THR A 80 -22.51 11.24 -1.94
C THR A 80 -21.31 12.19 -1.89
N LEU A 81 -21.44 13.36 -1.25
CA LEU A 81 -20.33 14.30 -1.07
C LEU A 81 -19.17 13.65 -0.33
N LYS A 82 -19.42 12.96 0.80
CA LYS A 82 -18.37 12.23 1.53
C LYS A 82 -17.68 11.17 0.67
N SER A 83 -18.43 10.46 -0.17
CA SER A 83 -17.86 9.47 -1.10
C SER A 83 -16.99 10.13 -2.17
N ILE A 84 -17.40 11.29 -2.67
CA ILE A 84 -16.62 12.08 -3.63
C ILE A 84 -15.35 12.61 -2.97
N ASP A 85 -15.43 13.18 -1.76
CA ASP A 85 -14.26 13.69 -1.03
C ASP A 85 -13.24 12.58 -0.75
N ALA A 86 -13.70 11.40 -0.33
CA ALA A 86 -12.83 10.24 -0.14
C ALA A 86 -12.14 9.85 -1.45
N THR A 87 -12.92 9.77 -2.54
CA THR A 87 -12.42 9.46 -3.87
C THR A 87 -11.37 10.49 -4.31
N LEU A 88 -11.65 11.79 -4.19
CA LEU A 88 -10.73 12.87 -4.54
C LEU A 88 -9.42 12.79 -3.75
N GLY A 89 -9.48 12.56 -2.44
CA GLY A 89 -8.28 12.37 -1.61
C GLY A 89 -7.39 11.22 -2.09
N PHE A 90 -7.99 10.12 -2.54
CA PHE A 90 -7.25 9.01 -3.16
C PHE A 90 -6.59 9.40 -4.47
N TYR A 91 -7.27 10.13 -5.36
CA TYR A 91 -6.68 10.59 -6.61
C TYR A 91 -5.47 11.50 -6.39
N THR A 92 -5.59 12.48 -5.47
CA THR A 92 -4.49 13.37 -5.12
C THR A 92 -3.30 12.57 -4.61
N THR A 93 -3.54 11.61 -3.70
CA THR A 93 -2.47 10.76 -3.13
C THR A 93 -1.82 9.87 -4.19
N ALA A 94 -2.60 9.26 -5.09
CA ALA A 94 -2.08 8.41 -6.15
C ALA A 94 -1.25 9.23 -7.17
N HIS A 95 -1.70 10.44 -7.51
CA HIS A 95 -0.96 11.35 -8.37
C HIS A 95 0.35 11.82 -7.74
N GLU A 96 0.33 12.21 -6.46
CA GLU A 96 1.53 12.55 -5.71
C GLU A 96 2.51 11.39 -5.68
N MET A 97 2.04 10.16 -5.42
CA MET A 97 2.88 8.96 -5.47
C MET A 97 3.51 8.72 -6.84
N ASP A 98 2.74 8.89 -7.93
CA ASP A 98 3.27 8.72 -9.30
C ASP A 98 4.32 9.78 -9.65
N SER A 99 4.07 11.04 -9.28
CA SER A 99 5.04 12.13 -9.46
C SER A 99 6.33 11.85 -8.68
N ILE A 100 6.24 11.47 -7.40
CA ILE A 100 7.46 11.24 -6.62
C ILE A 100 8.24 10.03 -7.16
N ILE A 101 7.59 8.93 -7.56
CA ILE A 101 8.30 7.76 -8.11
C ILE A 101 8.98 8.07 -9.45
N ARG A 102 8.40 8.95 -10.27
CA ARG A 102 8.98 9.38 -11.56
C ARG A 102 10.10 10.39 -11.40
N GLU A 103 9.98 11.29 -10.43
CA GLU A 103 10.95 12.37 -10.20
C GLU A 103 12.12 11.95 -9.32
N SER A 104 11.88 11.03 -8.38
CA SER A 104 12.93 10.53 -7.49
C SER A 104 13.72 9.38 -8.12
N SER A 105 15.04 9.45 -7.98
CA SER A 105 15.93 8.38 -8.42
C SER A 105 16.31 7.48 -7.23
N PRO A 106 16.32 6.14 -7.38
CA PRO A 106 16.85 5.23 -6.35
C PRO A 106 18.32 5.49 -5.99
N ALA A 107 19.07 6.16 -6.86
CA ALA A 107 20.46 6.54 -6.64
C ALA A 107 20.63 7.54 -5.49
N ASP A 108 19.70 8.49 -5.35
CA ASP A 108 19.80 9.61 -4.40
C ASP A 108 19.48 9.16 -2.98
N ASN A 109 18.34 8.49 -2.80
CA ASN A 109 17.90 8.00 -1.49
C ASN A 109 17.11 6.71 -1.62
N LEU A 110 17.84 5.59 -1.56
CA LEU A 110 17.27 4.25 -1.71
C LEU A 110 16.21 3.93 -0.64
N ASP A 111 16.46 4.27 0.63
CA ASP A 111 15.54 3.96 1.73
C ASP A 111 14.21 4.70 1.60
N SER A 112 14.26 5.98 1.19
CA SER A 112 13.06 6.77 0.92
C SER A 112 12.29 6.20 -0.28
N TYR A 113 13.00 5.85 -1.35
CA TYR A 113 12.41 5.27 -2.55
C TYR A 113 11.68 3.95 -2.26
N ILE A 114 12.33 3.03 -1.55
CA ILE A 114 11.75 1.74 -1.15
C ILE A 114 10.48 1.96 -0.30
N LYS A 115 10.52 2.89 0.66
CA LYS A 115 9.34 3.20 1.49
C LYS A 115 8.17 3.70 0.65
N GLN A 116 8.41 4.47 -0.41
CA GLN A 116 7.36 4.93 -1.30
C GLN A 116 6.82 3.79 -2.17
N MET A 117 7.70 2.91 -2.66
CA MET A 117 7.30 1.71 -3.40
C MET A 117 6.46 0.76 -2.53
N ASP A 118 6.79 0.61 -1.24
CA ASP A 118 5.98 -0.17 -0.30
C ASP A 118 4.59 0.44 -0.10
N LYS A 119 4.50 1.76 0.04
CA LYS A 119 3.21 2.46 0.13
C LYS A 119 2.38 2.31 -1.15
N LEU A 120 3.03 2.40 -2.33
CA LEU A 120 2.36 2.20 -3.61
C LEU A 120 1.84 0.76 -3.75
N ARG A 121 2.62 -0.23 -3.32
CA ARG A 121 2.20 -1.64 -3.27
C ARG A 121 0.97 -1.82 -2.38
N ASP A 122 1.00 -1.26 -1.18
CA ASP A 122 -0.09 -1.42 -0.21
C ASP A 122 -1.36 -0.72 -0.70
N ALA A 123 -1.23 0.46 -1.33
CA ALA A 123 -2.33 1.14 -1.98
C ALA A 123 -2.90 0.31 -3.15
N THR A 124 -2.04 -0.27 -3.99
CA THR A 124 -2.46 -1.14 -5.11
C THR A 124 -3.24 -2.36 -4.59
N LYS A 125 -2.81 -2.97 -3.48
CA LYS A 125 -3.55 -4.07 -2.83
C LYS A 125 -4.91 -3.60 -2.32
N PHE A 126 -4.98 -2.44 -1.68
CA PHE A 126 -6.24 -1.87 -1.20
C PHE A 126 -7.24 -1.63 -2.35
N PHE A 127 -6.81 -0.99 -3.44
CA PHE A 127 -7.68 -0.71 -4.59
C PHE A 127 -8.08 -1.96 -5.39
N SER A 128 -7.32 -3.06 -5.27
CA SER A 128 -7.70 -4.32 -5.90
C SER A 128 -8.97 -4.96 -5.30
N ALA A 129 -9.37 -4.54 -4.10
CA ALA A 129 -10.55 -5.06 -3.41
C ALA A 129 -11.88 -4.54 -3.98
N ASP A 130 -11.88 -3.35 -4.61
CA ASP A 130 -13.08 -2.74 -5.17
C ASP A 130 -12.95 -2.52 -6.68
N ARG A 131 -13.86 -3.13 -7.45
CA ARG A 131 -13.89 -3.03 -8.92
C ARG A 131 -14.18 -1.61 -9.43
N SER A 132 -14.70 -0.72 -8.58
CA SER A 132 -15.00 0.66 -8.97
C SER A 132 -13.77 1.47 -9.41
N TYR A 133 -12.55 1.04 -9.05
CA TYR A 133 -11.29 1.75 -9.29
C TYR A 133 -10.40 1.16 -10.40
N GLY A 134 -10.97 0.35 -11.31
CA GLY A 134 -10.21 -0.43 -12.30
C GLY A 134 -9.14 0.33 -13.10
N GLN A 135 -9.47 1.51 -13.64
CA GLN A 135 -8.53 2.30 -14.44
C GLN A 135 -7.36 2.87 -13.62
N HIS A 136 -7.61 3.28 -12.38
CA HIS A 136 -6.56 3.83 -11.51
C HIS A 136 -5.67 2.74 -10.95
N LEU A 137 -6.24 1.57 -10.66
CA LEU A 137 -5.46 0.40 -10.31
C LEU A 137 -4.48 0.04 -11.44
N GLU A 138 -4.89 0.14 -12.70
CA GLU A 138 -4.00 -0.08 -13.85
C GLU A 138 -2.87 0.94 -13.90
N ASN A 139 -3.18 2.23 -13.72
CA ASN A 139 -2.15 3.28 -13.67
C ASN A 139 -1.16 3.07 -12.52
N MET A 140 -1.64 2.77 -11.30
CA MET A 140 -0.79 2.51 -10.14
C MET A 140 0.10 1.28 -10.34
N LYS A 141 -0.41 0.22 -10.99
CA LYS A 141 0.39 -0.93 -11.40
C LYS A 141 1.47 -0.52 -12.41
N ALA A 142 1.13 0.28 -13.42
CA ALA A 142 2.11 0.75 -14.39
C ALA A 142 3.22 1.60 -13.73
N THR A 143 2.86 2.49 -12.78
CA THR A 143 3.82 3.24 -11.97
C THR A 143 4.70 2.31 -11.12
N PHE A 144 4.11 1.28 -10.52
CA PHE A 144 4.85 0.30 -9.73
C PHE A 144 5.86 -0.46 -10.59
N GLU A 145 5.45 -0.90 -11.78
CA GLU A 145 6.34 -1.53 -12.75
C GLU A 145 7.48 -0.58 -13.15
N LEU A 146 7.19 0.70 -13.44
CA LEU A 146 8.22 1.69 -13.74
C LEU A 146 9.23 1.84 -12.58
N GLY A 147 8.75 1.85 -11.34
CA GLY A 147 9.62 1.92 -10.17
C GLY A 147 10.49 0.67 -9.98
N CYS A 148 9.96 -0.52 -10.30
CA CYS A 148 10.74 -1.75 -10.35
C CYS A 148 11.85 -1.66 -11.41
N HIS A 149 11.55 -1.19 -12.62
CA HIS A 149 12.56 -0.99 -13.67
C HIS A 149 13.64 0.03 -13.26
N ALA A 150 13.27 1.09 -12.55
CA ALA A 150 14.23 2.06 -12.02
C ALA A 150 15.18 1.42 -10.99
N LEU A 151 14.66 0.56 -10.10
CA LEU A 151 15.45 -0.20 -9.14
C LEU A 151 16.36 -1.23 -9.82
N GLU A 152 15.89 -1.93 -10.85
CA GLU A 152 16.71 -2.87 -11.63
C GLU A 152 17.85 -2.15 -12.35
N LYS A 153 17.58 -0.96 -12.89
CA LYS A 153 18.59 -0.10 -13.51
C LYS A 153 19.64 0.33 -12.48
N GLU A 154 19.24 0.85 -11.33
CA GLU A 154 20.18 1.24 -10.27
C GLU A 154 20.99 0.03 -9.77
N TYR A 155 20.36 -1.14 -9.65
CA TYR A 155 21.07 -2.38 -9.29
C TYR A 155 22.17 -2.72 -10.31
N ARG A 156 21.87 -2.60 -11.61
CA ARG A 156 22.85 -2.80 -12.69
C ARG A 156 23.98 -1.76 -12.65
N ASP A 157 23.64 -0.50 -12.43
CA ASP A 157 24.61 0.60 -12.37
C ASP A 157 25.53 0.46 -11.16
N LEU A 158 24.99 0.09 -10.00
CA LEU A 158 25.76 -0.25 -8.80
C LEU A 158 26.69 -1.43 -9.05
N LEU A 159 26.23 -2.49 -9.71
CA LEU A 159 27.09 -3.64 -10.03
C LEU A 159 28.26 -3.24 -10.94
N ASN A 160 28.01 -2.43 -11.97
CA ASN A 160 29.05 -1.97 -12.88
C ASN A 160 30.05 -1.06 -12.17
N ARG A 161 29.58 -0.12 -11.35
CA ARG A 161 30.43 0.84 -10.62
C ARG A 161 31.25 0.20 -9.51
N ASN A 162 30.67 -0.78 -8.80
CA ASN A 162 31.27 -1.34 -7.59
C ASN A 162 32.02 -2.65 -7.84
N SER A 163 31.84 -3.31 -9.00
CA SER A 163 32.57 -4.53 -9.34
C SER A 163 34.03 -4.24 -9.66
N MET A 164 34.94 -4.95 -8.99
CA MET A 164 36.37 -4.86 -9.25
C MET A 164 36.96 -6.26 -9.49
N PRO A 165 37.95 -6.39 -10.40
CA PRO A 165 38.65 -7.65 -10.59
C PRO A 165 39.48 -7.99 -9.35
N ALA A 166 39.55 -9.27 -8.99
CA ALA A 166 40.39 -9.68 -7.87
C ALA A 166 41.87 -9.54 -8.23
N LYS A 167 42.73 -9.30 -7.24
CA LYS A 167 44.17 -9.27 -7.47
C LYS A 167 44.67 -10.70 -7.76
N PRO A 168 45.48 -10.90 -8.82
CA PRO A 168 46.02 -12.22 -9.18
C PRO A 168 46.70 -12.96 -8.04
N LEU A 169 47.44 -12.26 -7.17
CA LEU A 169 48.18 -12.85 -6.06
C LEU A 169 47.26 -13.51 -5.03
N ILE A 170 46.15 -12.84 -4.68
CA ILE A 170 45.18 -13.35 -3.70
C ILE A 170 44.55 -14.65 -4.21
N LEU A 171 44.31 -14.77 -5.52
CA LEU A 171 43.78 -16.00 -6.10
C LEU A 171 44.75 -17.18 -5.99
N VAL A 172 46.05 -16.94 -6.17
CA VAL A 172 47.07 -17.99 -6.02
C VAL A 172 47.19 -18.40 -4.55
N GLU A 173 47.10 -17.46 -3.62
CA GLU A 173 47.10 -17.74 -2.17
C GLU A 173 45.87 -18.56 -1.72
N CYS A 174 44.79 -18.57 -2.50
CA CYS A 174 43.60 -19.37 -2.22
C CYS A 174 43.72 -20.83 -2.68
N LEU A 175 44.82 -21.22 -3.34
CA LEU A 175 45.08 -22.60 -3.77
C LEU A 175 46.08 -23.29 -2.83
N ASP A 176 45.89 -24.58 -2.60
CA ASP A 176 46.86 -25.41 -1.89
C ASP A 176 47.95 -25.98 -2.84
N GLU A 177 48.84 -26.83 -2.30
CA GLU A 177 49.93 -27.44 -3.07
C GLU A 177 49.44 -28.40 -4.17
N ASN A 178 48.19 -28.88 -4.07
CA ASN A 178 47.54 -29.73 -5.05
C ASN A 178 46.64 -28.95 -6.02
N PHE A 179 46.65 -27.61 -5.94
CA PHE A 179 45.75 -26.72 -6.67
C PHE A 179 44.27 -26.86 -6.31
N GLU A 180 43.99 -27.43 -5.14
CA GLU A 180 42.66 -27.46 -4.58
C GLU A 180 42.34 -26.14 -3.89
N VAL A 181 41.07 -25.78 -3.91
CA VAL A 181 40.61 -24.49 -3.40
C VAL A 181 40.50 -24.52 -1.88
N ILE A 182 41.21 -23.61 -1.22
CA ILE A 182 41.13 -23.44 0.23
C ILE A 182 39.92 -22.56 0.55
N ALA A 183 38.79 -23.19 0.86
CA ALA A 183 37.51 -22.53 1.10
C ALA A 183 37.54 -21.40 2.16
N SER A 184 38.39 -21.52 3.18
CA SER A 184 38.55 -20.49 4.22
C SER A 184 39.17 -19.19 3.70
N ARG A 185 40.00 -19.26 2.65
CA ARG A 185 40.66 -18.10 2.03
C ARG A 185 39.79 -17.42 0.96
N LEU A 186 38.72 -18.07 0.50
CA LEU A 186 37.80 -17.47 -0.47
C LEU A 186 37.05 -16.26 0.07
N LYS A 187 36.77 -16.25 1.38
CA LYS A 187 36.08 -15.16 2.05
C LYS A 187 36.87 -13.86 2.05
N THR A 188 38.17 -13.90 1.75
CA THR A 188 39.02 -12.71 1.69
C THR A 188 39.06 -12.08 0.30
N ILE A 189 38.35 -12.67 -0.69
CA ILE A 189 38.31 -12.15 -2.05
C ILE A 189 37.18 -11.11 -2.16
N ASP A 190 37.54 -9.85 -1.96
CA ASP A 190 36.63 -8.73 -2.20
C ASP A 190 36.64 -8.33 -3.67
N THR A 191 35.47 -8.45 -4.30
CA THR A 191 35.26 -8.12 -5.72
C THR A 191 34.09 -7.17 -5.94
N ILE A 192 33.49 -6.67 -4.86
CA ILE A 192 32.43 -5.65 -4.83
C ILE A 192 32.68 -4.73 -3.63
N LYS A 193 32.67 -3.41 -3.83
CA LYS A 193 32.95 -2.42 -2.76
C LYS A 193 31.79 -2.12 -1.81
N ASP A 194 30.55 -2.16 -2.31
CA ASP A 194 29.34 -1.81 -1.55
C ASP A 194 28.27 -2.85 -1.86
N VAL A 195 28.19 -3.85 -0.99
CA VAL A 195 27.29 -5.01 -1.11
C VAL A 195 25.95 -4.72 -0.46
N ASP A 196 25.89 -3.81 0.50
CA ASP A 196 24.69 -3.57 1.30
C ASP A 196 23.57 -2.95 0.46
N ARG A 197 23.86 -1.90 -0.33
CA ARG A 197 22.85 -1.31 -1.23
C ARG A 197 22.35 -2.31 -2.27
N LEU A 198 23.25 -3.11 -2.83
CA LEU A 198 22.90 -4.19 -3.78
C LEU A 198 22.01 -5.24 -3.14
N LYS A 199 22.33 -5.64 -1.90
CA LYS A 199 21.53 -6.61 -1.15
C LYS A 199 20.15 -6.06 -0.84
N THR A 200 20.03 -4.81 -0.40
CA THR A 200 18.75 -4.17 -0.12
C THR A 200 17.85 -4.13 -1.36
N ILE A 201 18.38 -3.66 -2.50
CA ILE A 201 17.61 -3.64 -3.77
C ILE A 201 17.24 -5.05 -4.21
N GLY A 202 18.20 -5.99 -4.21
CA GLY A 202 17.97 -7.35 -4.67
C GLY A 202 16.96 -8.11 -3.80
N GLN A 203 17.02 -7.96 -2.47
CA GLN A 203 16.04 -8.56 -1.56
C GLN A 203 14.65 -7.98 -1.75
N TRP A 204 14.55 -6.65 -1.94
CA TRP A 204 13.27 -6.00 -2.16
C TRP A 204 12.65 -6.42 -3.49
N LEU A 205 13.42 -6.45 -4.58
CA LEU A 205 12.96 -6.90 -5.90
C LEU A 205 12.51 -8.37 -5.87
N LEU A 206 13.25 -9.28 -5.23
CA LEU A 206 12.84 -10.69 -5.11
C LEU A 206 11.52 -10.88 -4.36
N ALA A 207 11.23 -10.01 -3.39
CA ALA A 207 10.02 -10.11 -2.59
C ALA A 207 8.80 -9.47 -3.27
N ASN A 208 9.00 -8.49 -4.14
CA ASN A 208 7.91 -7.62 -4.62
C ASN A 208 7.74 -7.59 -6.15
N HIS A 209 8.73 -8.04 -6.93
CA HIS A 209 8.68 -8.07 -8.39
C HIS A 209 8.67 -9.52 -8.87
N SER A 210 7.78 -9.84 -9.81
CA SER A 210 7.65 -11.19 -10.36
C SER A 210 8.77 -11.51 -11.36
N ASN A 211 9.35 -10.48 -11.99
CA ASN A 211 10.46 -10.61 -12.92
C ASN A 211 11.80 -10.54 -12.19
N ALA A 212 12.71 -11.45 -12.54
CA ALA A 212 14.04 -11.59 -11.95
C ALA A 212 15.16 -11.29 -12.95
N ASP A 213 14.89 -10.49 -13.99
CA ASP A 213 15.86 -10.14 -15.04
C ASP A 213 17.12 -9.44 -14.50
N PHE A 214 17.01 -8.73 -13.38
CA PHE A 214 18.18 -8.18 -12.69
C PHE A 214 19.18 -9.25 -12.21
N LEU A 215 18.76 -10.52 -12.02
CA LEU A 215 19.66 -11.64 -11.73
C LEU A 215 20.46 -12.06 -12.96
N ASN A 216 19.86 -11.99 -14.15
CA ASN A 216 20.59 -12.23 -15.41
C ASN A 216 21.66 -11.16 -15.60
N ALA A 217 21.31 -9.89 -15.34
CA ALA A 217 22.25 -8.78 -15.32
C ALA A 217 23.41 -9.00 -14.33
N TYR A 218 23.10 -9.49 -13.14
CA TYR A 218 24.10 -9.86 -12.14
C TYR A 218 25.05 -10.93 -12.68
N ALA A 219 24.51 -12.04 -13.18
CA ALA A 219 25.31 -13.15 -13.69
C ALA A 219 26.25 -12.71 -14.83
N GLU A 220 25.75 -11.88 -15.75
CA GLU A 220 26.51 -11.34 -16.87
C GLU A 220 27.67 -10.43 -16.40
N ILE A 221 27.38 -9.40 -15.61
CA ILE A 221 28.39 -8.42 -15.16
C ILE A 221 29.45 -9.11 -14.29
N ARG A 222 29.01 -10.01 -13.40
CA ARG A 222 29.92 -10.74 -12.51
C ARG A 222 30.74 -11.78 -13.25
N GLY A 223 30.15 -12.46 -14.23
CA GLY A 223 30.87 -13.35 -15.14
C GLY A 223 31.95 -12.63 -15.94
N ALA A 224 31.64 -11.45 -16.49
CA ALA A 224 32.61 -10.61 -17.18
C ALA A 224 33.74 -10.13 -16.25
N ASN A 225 33.40 -9.76 -15.00
CA ASN A 225 34.40 -9.36 -14.00
C ASN A 225 35.33 -10.52 -13.62
N MET A 226 34.79 -11.74 -13.50
CA MET A 226 35.57 -12.95 -13.28
C MET A 226 36.51 -13.22 -14.45
N LEU A 227 36.04 -13.09 -15.69
CA LEU A 227 36.88 -13.25 -16.88
C LEU A 227 38.05 -12.25 -16.91
N ARG A 228 37.78 -10.97 -16.62
CA ARG A 228 38.82 -9.94 -16.50
C ARG A 228 39.88 -10.31 -15.45
N THR A 229 39.43 -10.84 -14.32
CA THR A 229 40.33 -11.31 -13.25
C THR A 229 41.26 -12.43 -13.74
N LEU A 230 40.72 -13.41 -14.47
CA LEU A 230 41.51 -14.52 -15.02
C LEU A 230 42.49 -14.06 -16.11
N GLN A 231 42.09 -13.09 -16.93
CA GLN A 231 42.97 -12.48 -17.94
C GLN A 231 44.16 -11.77 -17.27
N SER A 232 43.91 -10.95 -16.24
CA SER A 232 44.97 -10.29 -15.47
C SER A 232 45.93 -11.28 -14.81
N LEU A 233 45.43 -12.43 -14.33
CA LEU A 233 46.27 -13.50 -13.79
C LEU A 233 47.19 -14.09 -14.87
N ASN A 234 46.64 -14.38 -16.06
CA ASN A 234 47.41 -14.90 -17.19
C ASN A 234 48.50 -13.90 -17.66
N GLU A 235 48.19 -12.61 -17.70
CA GLU A 235 49.15 -11.56 -18.04
C GLU A 235 50.26 -11.43 -16.99
N THR A 236 49.91 -11.40 -15.70
CA THR A 236 50.89 -11.33 -14.60
C THR A 236 51.84 -12.53 -14.61
N ARG A 237 51.37 -13.71 -15.05
CA ARG A 237 52.20 -14.88 -15.31
C ARG A 237 53.13 -14.69 -16.51
N ARG A 238 52.65 -14.20 -17.65
CA ARG A 238 53.48 -14.01 -18.87
C ARG A 238 54.63 -13.02 -18.64
N VAL A 239 54.41 -11.99 -17.83
CA VAL A 239 55.44 -10.98 -17.48
C VAL A 239 56.46 -11.52 -16.45
N GLY A 240 56.25 -12.72 -15.91
CA GLY A 240 57.12 -13.33 -14.89
C GLY A 240 57.04 -12.62 -13.53
N THR A 241 56.06 -11.75 -13.32
CA THR A 241 55.90 -10.99 -12.06
C THR A 241 55.50 -11.89 -10.91
N ILE A 242 54.70 -12.94 -11.15
CA ILE A 242 54.42 -13.98 -10.16
C ILE A 242 55.72 -14.71 -9.78
N ASP A 243 56.56 -15.02 -10.76
CA ASP A 243 57.87 -15.67 -10.54
C ASP A 243 58.84 -14.76 -9.74
N LYS A 244 58.75 -13.44 -9.90
CA LYS A 244 59.58 -12.45 -9.18
C LYS A 244 59.10 -12.11 -7.77
N VAL A 245 57.78 -12.07 -7.54
CA VAL A 245 57.18 -11.80 -6.22
C VAL A 245 57.25 -13.04 -5.34
N ALA A 246 57.06 -14.24 -5.89
CA ALA A 246 57.28 -15.50 -5.20
C ALA A 246 58.75 -15.73 -4.76
N THR A 247 59.69 -15.01 -5.36
CA THR A 247 61.14 -15.08 -5.06
C THR A 247 61.66 -13.85 -4.30
N GLY A 248 60.79 -12.93 -3.87
CA GLY A 248 61.13 -11.87 -2.92
C GLY A 248 62.27 -10.93 -3.34
N GLY A 249 62.44 -10.65 -4.64
CA GLY A 249 63.40 -9.63 -5.11
C GLY A 249 64.87 -9.84 -4.69
N ARG A 250 65.28 -11.08 -4.38
CA ARG A 250 66.66 -11.39 -3.96
C ARG A 250 67.46 -11.95 -5.16
N PRO A 251 68.72 -11.54 -5.36
CA PRO A 251 69.56 -12.14 -6.40
C PRO A 251 69.70 -13.65 -6.15
N PRO A 252 69.82 -14.48 -7.20
CA PRO A 252 69.61 -15.92 -7.11
C PRO A 252 70.67 -16.54 -6.21
N SER A 253 70.27 -16.97 -5.01
CA SER A 253 71.08 -17.83 -4.16
C SER A 253 70.86 -19.29 -4.58
N PRO A 254 71.89 -20.17 -4.59
CA PRO A 254 71.80 -21.42 -5.34
C PRO A 254 70.84 -22.47 -4.76
N LYS A 255 70.37 -22.33 -3.51
CA LYS A 255 69.56 -23.35 -2.83
C LYS A 255 68.59 -22.70 -1.83
N GLY A 256 67.30 -22.64 -2.18
CA GLY A 256 66.21 -22.19 -1.29
C GLY A 256 65.19 -21.35 -2.06
N ASP A 257 63.90 -21.67 -1.91
CA ASP A 257 62.75 -20.94 -2.47
C ASP A 257 62.56 -20.88 -4.00
N ARG A 258 62.71 -22.04 -4.65
CA ARG A 258 62.14 -22.30 -6.00
C ARG A 258 60.73 -22.90 -5.97
N ARG A 259 60.07 -22.98 -4.80
CA ARG A 259 58.87 -23.82 -4.61
C ARG A 259 57.59 -23.17 -5.19
N ALA A 260 57.27 -21.93 -4.85
CA ALA A 260 56.02 -21.30 -5.31
C ALA A 260 56.00 -20.99 -6.83
N SER A 261 57.12 -20.50 -7.40
CA SER A 261 57.27 -20.32 -8.85
C SER A 261 57.25 -21.66 -9.61
N GLY A 262 57.85 -22.71 -9.03
CA GLY A 262 57.78 -24.07 -9.55
C GLY A 262 56.36 -24.64 -9.55
N LEU A 263 55.59 -24.39 -8.48
CA LEU A 263 54.21 -24.85 -8.34
C LEU A 263 53.28 -24.21 -9.38
N VAL A 264 53.29 -22.89 -9.55
CA VAL A 264 52.45 -22.23 -10.57
C VAL A 264 52.83 -22.66 -11.99
N ARG A 265 54.14 -22.85 -12.24
CA ARG A 265 54.64 -23.33 -13.54
C ARG A 265 54.28 -24.79 -13.79
N GLU A 266 54.29 -25.63 -12.76
CA GLU A 266 53.89 -27.03 -12.83
C GLU A 266 52.37 -27.19 -12.96
N ALA A 267 51.56 -26.40 -12.25
CA ALA A 267 50.09 -26.36 -12.41
C ALA A 267 49.70 -26.10 -13.87
N PHE A 268 50.32 -25.09 -14.48
CA PHE A 268 50.06 -24.74 -15.86
C PHE A 268 50.64 -25.74 -16.86
N ARG A 269 51.79 -26.37 -16.53
CA ARG A 269 52.35 -27.45 -17.36
C ARG A 269 51.47 -28.69 -17.31
N MET A 270 50.92 -29.03 -16.15
CA MET A 270 49.95 -30.10 -15.95
C MET A 270 48.63 -29.80 -16.66
N ALA A 271 48.12 -28.56 -16.55
CA ALA A 271 46.95 -28.12 -17.32
C ALA A 271 47.20 -28.21 -18.84
N SER A 272 48.31 -27.67 -19.35
CA SER A 272 48.67 -27.73 -20.78
C SER A 272 48.90 -29.16 -21.30
N ARG A 273 49.42 -30.07 -20.48
CA ARG A 273 49.54 -31.50 -20.82
C ARG A 273 48.20 -32.24 -20.76
N ALA A 274 47.33 -31.85 -19.84
CA ALA A 274 45.99 -32.41 -19.70
C ALA A 274 45.13 -32.10 -20.94
N TYR A 275 45.22 -30.90 -21.53
CA TYR A 275 44.51 -30.54 -22.78
C TYR A 275 44.83 -31.43 -24.00
N GLY A 276 45.88 -32.26 -23.95
CA GLY A 276 46.24 -33.19 -25.03
C GLY A 276 45.66 -34.59 -24.91
N THR A 277 44.94 -34.94 -23.84
CA THR A 277 44.38 -36.29 -23.64
C THR A 277 42.97 -36.26 -23.04
N GLU A 278 42.18 -37.30 -23.30
CA GLU A 278 40.75 -37.43 -22.94
C GLU A 278 40.45 -37.24 -21.43
N LYS A 279 41.44 -37.48 -20.54
CA LYS A 279 41.34 -37.21 -19.10
C LYS A 279 41.46 -35.73 -18.71
N GLY A 280 41.89 -34.85 -19.62
CA GLY A 280 42.05 -33.42 -19.35
C GLY A 280 40.75 -32.63 -19.25
N TYR A 281 39.68 -33.14 -19.85
CA TYR A 281 38.35 -32.56 -19.67
C TYR A 281 37.95 -32.60 -18.19
N LEU A 282 38.19 -33.70 -17.48
CA LEU A 282 37.86 -33.86 -16.06
C LEU A 282 38.67 -32.93 -15.12
N PHE A 283 39.95 -32.70 -15.40
CA PHE A 283 40.78 -31.79 -14.59
C PHE A 283 40.47 -30.32 -14.88
N ALA A 284 40.18 -29.97 -16.14
CA ALA A 284 39.68 -28.67 -16.54
C ALA A 284 38.31 -28.39 -15.91
N TYR A 285 37.44 -29.41 -15.76
CA TYR A 285 36.24 -29.31 -14.94
C TYR A 285 36.61 -29.03 -13.47
N SER A 286 37.56 -29.72 -12.85
CA SER A 286 37.92 -29.45 -11.44
C SER A 286 38.53 -28.06 -11.16
N LEU A 287 39.38 -27.53 -12.05
CA LEU A 287 39.97 -26.19 -11.89
C LEU A 287 38.95 -25.09 -12.23
N LYS A 288 38.12 -25.32 -13.27
CA LYS A 288 36.97 -24.47 -13.60
C LYS A 288 35.94 -24.50 -12.48
N ASP A 289 35.68 -25.65 -11.87
CA ASP A 289 34.74 -25.84 -10.75
C ASP A 289 35.32 -25.27 -9.46
N GLY A 290 36.64 -25.34 -9.26
CA GLY A 290 37.35 -24.67 -8.19
C GLY A 290 37.22 -23.16 -8.31
N ILE A 291 37.56 -22.58 -9.47
CA ILE A 291 37.37 -21.16 -9.76
C ILE A 291 35.88 -20.78 -9.67
N LEU A 292 34.96 -21.57 -10.21
CA LEU A 292 33.52 -21.33 -10.11
C LEU A 292 33.02 -21.45 -8.65
N ALA A 293 33.65 -22.27 -7.80
CA ALA A 293 33.38 -22.36 -6.37
C ALA A 293 33.87 -21.12 -5.60
N ILE A 294 34.97 -20.49 -6.03
CA ILE A 294 35.42 -19.17 -5.53
C ILE A 294 34.35 -18.09 -5.71
N PHE A 295 33.63 -18.13 -6.83
CA PHE A 295 32.65 -17.12 -7.20
C PHE A 295 31.20 -17.50 -6.86
N ARG A 296 30.97 -18.69 -6.29
CA ARG A 296 29.65 -19.14 -5.82
C ARG A 296 29.36 -18.52 -4.44
N SER A 297 28.98 -17.24 -4.45
CA SER A 297 28.36 -16.60 -3.29
C SER A 297 27.11 -17.37 -2.88
N VAL A 298 27.18 -17.99 -1.69
CA VAL A 298 26.09 -18.41 -0.79
C VAL A 298 25.04 -19.35 -1.41
N ARG A 299 25.26 -20.66 -1.29
CA ARG A 299 24.16 -21.60 -1.05
C ARG A 299 23.98 -21.72 0.46
N GLY A 300 22.80 -21.37 0.93
CA GLY A 300 22.46 -21.30 2.35
C GLY A 300 22.73 -22.59 3.10
N ASN A 301 23.23 -22.44 4.32
CA ASN A 301 23.04 -23.42 5.38
C ASN A 301 21.53 -23.59 5.57
N ARG A 302 21.00 -24.76 5.23
CA ARG A 302 19.83 -25.31 5.92
C ARG A 302 20.37 -26.00 7.17
N ALA A 303 20.08 -25.40 8.31
CA ALA A 303 19.74 -26.06 9.56
C ALA A 303 18.56 -25.29 10.14
#